data_AF-A0A922IFX5-F1
#
_entry.id   AF-A0A922IFX5-F1
#
_cell.length_a   1.000
_cell.length_b   1.000
_cell.length_c   1.000
_cell.angle_alpha   90.00
_cell.angle_beta   90.00
_cell.angle_gamma   90.00
#
_symmetry.space_group_name_H-M   'P 1'
#
loop_
_entity.id
_entity.type
_entity.pdbx_description
1 polymer ?
#
loop_
_entity_poly.entity_id
_entity_poly.type
_entity_poly.pdbx_seq_one_letter_code
_entity_poly.pdbx_strand_id
1 'polypeptide(L)'
;MSTGQVGTLEKNICDIINGGQGNVSEYDGYTACPIVTGYNRGIIAEFDYRAKPLETLPIDQGKERYLFYFTKTYLLPPLYWDGLLRGIWSGPKTIRNLLHLHRPSYSDAEK
;
A
#
# COMPACT_ATOMS: atom_id res chain seq x y z
N MET A 1 -10.72 1.31 -4.43
CA MET A 1 -9.75 1.84 -5.41
C MET A 1 -8.40 1.86 -4.74
N SER A 2 -7.40 1.13 -5.25
CA SER A 2 -6.10 1.04 -4.58
C SER A 2 -5.35 2.34 -4.81
N THR A 3 -4.85 2.95 -3.73
CA THR A 3 -4.12 4.23 -3.77
C THR A 3 -2.88 4.16 -4.67
N GLY A 4 -2.32 2.96 -4.87
CA GLY A 4 -1.20 2.74 -5.77
C GLY A 4 -1.55 2.95 -7.26
N GLN A 5 -2.80 2.73 -7.67
CA GLN A 5 -3.23 2.97 -9.06
C GLN A 5 -3.23 4.46 -9.40
N VAL A 6 -3.64 5.30 -8.44
CA VAL A 6 -3.70 6.77 -8.62
C VAL A 6 -2.31 7.33 -8.88
N GLY A 7 -1.31 6.95 -8.08
CA GLY A 7 0.07 7.44 -8.25
C GLY A 7 0.75 6.96 -9.54
N THR A 8 0.46 5.74 -10.00
CA THR A 8 0.96 5.27 -11.30
C THR A 8 0.28 6.01 -12.46
N LEU A 9 -1.03 6.17 -12.38
CA LEU A 9 -1.81 6.85 -13.41
C LEU A 9 -1.39 8.32 -13.57
N GLU A 10 -1.23 9.04 -12.45
CA GLU A 10 -0.77 10.44 -12.44
C GLU A 10 0.54 10.60 -13.22
N LYS A 11 1.56 9.78 -12.91
CA LYS A 11 2.88 9.86 -13.56
C LYS A 11 2.81 9.60 -15.06
N ASN A 12 2.03 8.60 -15.45
CA ASN A 12 1.90 8.23 -16.86
C ASN A 12 1.09 9.27 -17.64
N ILE A 13 0.04 9.85 -17.06
CA ILE A 13 -0.71 10.95 -17.68
C ILE A 13 0.17 12.19 -17.84
N CYS A 14 0.92 12.58 -16.81
CA CYS A 14 1.85 13.71 -16.89
C CYS A 14 2.90 13.50 -17.99
N ASP A 15 3.41 12.27 -18.16
CA ASP A 15 4.34 11.95 -19.24
C ASP A 15 3.70 12.10 -20.63
N ILE A 16 2.49 11.59 -20.82
CA ILE A 16 1.75 11.73 -22.08
C ILE A 16 1.50 13.20 -22.41
N ILE A 17 1.10 14.02 -21.42
CA ILE A 17 0.89 15.46 -21.59
C ILE A 17 2.17 16.16 -22.04
N ASN A 18 3.33 15.72 -21.57
CA ASN A 18 4.64 16.24 -21.95
C ASN A 18 5.17 15.68 -23.29
N GLY A 19 4.39 14.86 -24.01
CA GLY A 19 4.76 14.27 -25.30
C GLY A 19 5.52 12.94 -25.19
N GLY A 20 5.55 12.34 -24.00
CA GLY A 20 6.11 11.01 -23.75
C GLY A 20 5.18 9.86 -24.16
N GLN A 21 5.59 8.63 -23.87
CA GLN A 21 4.85 7.41 -24.23
C GLN A 21 3.92 6.90 -23.13
N GLY A 22 3.96 7.49 -21.92
CA GLY A 22 3.12 7.09 -20.79
C GLY A 22 3.58 5.84 -20.06
N ASN A 23 4.86 5.47 -20.19
CA ASN A 23 5.45 4.24 -19.62
C ASN A 23 6.43 4.51 -18.47
N VAL A 24 6.24 5.60 -17.73
CA VAL A 24 7.18 6.04 -16.67
C VAL A 24 7.03 5.22 -15.40
N SER A 25 5.82 4.73 -15.11
CA SER A 25 5.55 3.90 -13.94
C SER A 25 4.69 2.71 -14.30
N GLU A 26 5.08 1.54 -13.79
CA GLU A 26 4.28 0.32 -13.82
C GLU A 26 3.63 0.10 -12.44
N TYR A 27 2.37 -0.32 -12.44
CA TYR A 27 1.64 -0.65 -11.22
C TYR A 27 1.87 -2.12 -10.88
N ASP A 28 2.43 -2.37 -9.69
CA ASP A 28 2.82 -3.71 -9.20
C ASP A 28 1.63 -4.58 -8.75
N GLY A 29 0.40 -4.06 -8.83
CA GLY A 29 -0.79 -4.79 -8.37
C GLY A 29 -1.08 -4.62 -6.89
N TYR A 30 -0.37 -3.74 -6.19
CA TYR A 30 -0.48 -3.58 -4.75
C TYR A 30 -1.92 -3.40 -4.26
N THR A 31 -2.38 -4.31 -3.43
CA THR A 31 -3.68 -4.24 -2.78
C THR A 31 -3.57 -4.64 -1.33
N ALA A 32 -4.39 -4.02 -0.48
CA ALA A 32 -4.44 -4.30 0.94
C ALA A 32 -5.88 -4.54 1.38
N CYS A 33 -6.08 -5.63 2.13
CA CYS A 33 -7.34 -6.01 2.73
C CYS A 33 -7.19 -6.05 4.27
N PRO A 34 -7.68 -5.02 4.98
CA PRO A 34 -7.77 -5.06 6.43
C PRO A 34 -8.98 -5.90 6.86
N ILE A 35 -8.72 -7.10 7.35
CA ILE A 35 -9.72 -8.08 7.78
C ILE A 35 -9.90 -7.95 9.29
N VAL A 36 -11.10 -7.56 9.74
CA VAL A 36 -11.46 -7.55 11.17
C VAL A 36 -11.89 -8.96 11.56
N THR A 37 -11.12 -9.60 12.43
CA THR A 37 -11.38 -10.99 12.87
C THR A 37 -12.15 -11.05 14.19
N GLY A 38 -12.24 -9.94 14.91
CA GLY A 38 -13.06 -9.82 16.12
C GLY A 38 -13.07 -8.39 16.67
N TYR A 39 -13.79 -8.19 17.77
CA TYR A 39 -13.72 -6.92 18.50
C TYR A 39 -12.28 -6.69 18.97
N ASN A 40 -11.69 -5.55 18.58
CA ASN A 40 -10.30 -5.20 18.88
C ASN A 40 -9.24 -6.13 18.26
N ARG A 41 -9.57 -6.90 17.21
CA ARG A 41 -8.60 -7.74 16.50
C ARG A 41 -8.78 -7.65 15.00
N GLY A 42 -7.65 -7.58 14.30
CA GLY A 42 -7.63 -7.60 12.85
C GLY A 42 -6.30 -8.07 12.31
N ILE A 43 -6.30 -8.33 11.01
CA ILE A 43 -5.18 -8.76 10.17
C ILE A 43 -5.15 -7.78 8.98
N ILE A 44 -3.95 -7.42 8.49
CA ILE A 44 -3.82 -6.66 7.25
C ILE A 44 -3.16 -7.57 6.23
N ALA A 45 -3.93 -8.04 5.25
CA ALA A 45 -3.39 -8.82 4.15
C ALA A 45 -2.97 -7.87 3.03
N GLU A 46 -1.68 -7.76 2.76
CA GLU A 46 -1.13 -6.97 1.65
C GLU A 46 -0.55 -7.93 0.60
N PHE A 47 -0.91 -7.75 -0.67
CA PHE A 47 -0.49 -8.63 -1.75
C PHE A 47 -0.34 -7.90 -3.08
N ASP A 48 0.45 -8.49 -3.99
CA ASP A 48 0.69 -8.02 -5.34
C ASP A 48 -0.13 -8.81 -6.40
N TYR A 49 0.06 -8.52 -7.69
CA TYR A 49 -0.59 -9.30 -8.76
C TYR A 49 -0.21 -10.79 -8.79
N ARG A 50 0.92 -11.17 -8.18
CA ARG A 50 1.40 -12.56 -8.09
C ARG A 50 0.84 -13.27 -6.85
N ALA A 51 -0.09 -12.63 -6.13
CA ALA A 51 -0.64 -13.09 -4.86
C ALA A 51 0.44 -13.37 -3.79
N LYS A 52 1.61 -12.73 -3.92
CA LYS A 52 2.68 -12.82 -2.92
C LYS A 52 2.45 -11.79 -1.82
N PRO A 53 2.72 -12.13 -0.55
CA PRO A 53 2.64 -11.17 0.55
C PRO A 53 3.56 -9.97 0.32
N LEU A 54 3.01 -8.77 0.39
CA LEU A 54 3.71 -7.50 0.19
C LEU A 54 3.56 -6.60 1.42
N GLU A 55 4.07 -7.07 2.55
CA GLU A 55 3.85 -6.44 3.84
C GLU A 55 4.49 -5.03 3.90
N THR A 56 3.74 -4.04 4.40
CA THR A 56 4.24 -2.66 4.57
C THR A 56 5.01 -2.47 5.87
N LEU A 57 4.65 -3.21 6.92
CA LEU A 57 5.28 -3.11 8.23
C LEU A 57 6.25 -4.28 8.44
N PRO A 58 7.38 -4.09 9.14
CA PRO A 58 8.34 -5.15 9.44
C PRO A 58 7.87 -6.08 10.57
N ILE A 59 6.57 -6.41 10.60
CA ILE A 59 5.92 -7.31 11.53
C ILE A 59 5.05 -8.27 10.73
N ASP A 60 4.98 -9.53 11.17
CA ASP A 60 4.07 -10.53 10.61
C ASP A 60 2.62 -10.01 10.68
N GLN A 61 2.08 -9.67 9.50
CA GLN A 61 0.73 -9.13 9.35
C GLN A 61 -0.33 -10.23 9.24
N GLY A 62 0.08 -11.49 9.10
CA GLY A 62 -0.80 -12.67 9.15
C GLY A 62 -1.27 -13.01 10.56
N LYS A 63 -0.65 -12.42 11.60
CA LYS A 63 -1.10 -12.56 12.99
C LYS A 63 -2.11 -11.49 13.38
N GLU A 64 -3.13 -11.90 14.11
CA GLU A 64 -4.10 -10.97 14.68
C GLU A 64 -3.43 -10.00 15.65
N ARG A 65 -3.62 -8.70 15.41
CA ARG A 65 -3.13 -7.64 16.30
C ARG A 65 -4.17 -6.55 16.47
N TYR A 66 -4.21 -6.00 17.68
CA TYR A 66 -5.00 -4.81 17.97
C TYR A 66 -4.58 -3.62 17.10
N LEU A 67 -3.28 -3.49 16.82
CA LEU A 67 -2.73 -2.43 15.96
C LEU A 67 -3.44 -2.38 14.59
N PHE A 68 -3.72 -3.53 13.99
CA PHE A 68 -4.37 -3.61 12.68
C PHE A 68 -5.84 -3.18 12.73
N TYR A 69 -6.54 -3.58 13.80
CA TYR A 69 -7.89 -3.09 14.08
C TYR A 69 -7.91 -1.58 14.32
N PHE A 70 -6.97 -1.06 15.10
CA PHE A 70 -6.84 0.37 15.38
C PHE A 70 -6.56 1.17 14.11
N THR A 71 -5.60 0.73 13.29
CA THR A 71 -5.27 1.34 12.00
C THR A 71 -6.50 1.39 11.09
N LYS A 72 -7.24 0.28 10.98
CA LYS A 72 -8.45 0.23 10.15
C LYS A 72 -9.56 1.16 10.66
N THR A 73 -9.76 1.20 11.96
CA THR A 73 -10.91 1.90 12.58
C THR A 73 -10.67 3.40 12.72
N TYR A 74 -9.44 3.80 13.08
CA TYR A 74 -9.14 5.18 13.47
C TYR A 74 -8.16 5.89 12.53
N LEU A 75 -7.20 5.17 11.92
CA LEU A 75 -6.16 5.81 11.09
C LEU A 75 -6.58 5.93 9.62
N LEU A 76 -7.21 4.90 9.06
CA LEU A 76 -7.61 4.91 7.65
C LEU A 76 -8.69 5.95 7.30
N PRO A 77 -9.72 6.23 8.14
CA PRO A 77 -10.72 7.23 7.80
C PRO A 77 -10.15 8.65 7.56
N PRO A 78 -9.37 9.26 8.47
CA PRO A 78 -8.79 10.58 8.22
C PRO A 78 -7.77 10.54 7.08
N LEU A 79 -6.98 9.46 6.95
CA LEU A 79 -6.04 9.32 5.84
C LEU A 79 -6.76 9.27 4.48
N TYR A 80 -7.95 8.68 4.42
CA TYR A 80 -8.78 8.68 3.23
C TYR A 80 -9.30 10.09 2.90
N TRP A 81 -9.97 10.74 3.86
CA TRP A 81 -10.62 12.04 3.63
C TRP A 81 -9.62 13.19 3.43
N ASP A 82 -8.57 13.24 4.24
CA ASP A 82 -7.61 14.35 4.21
C ASP A 82 -6.33 14.04 3.42
N GLY A 83 -6.01 12.77 3.18
CA GLY A 83 -4.82 12.37 2.43
C GLY A 83 -5.16 12.00 0.98
N LEU A 84 -5.92 10.91 0.80
CA LEU A 84 -6.19 10.33 -0.52
C LEU A 84 -7.01 11.27 -1.39
N LEU A 85 -8.11 11.83 -0.87
CA LEU A 85 -8.96 12.73 -1.65
C LEU A 85 -8.29 14.06 -1.99
N ARG A 86 -7.28 14.47 -1.22
CA ARG A 86 -6.48 15.67 -1.50
C ARG A 86 -5.29 15.40 -2.42
N GLY A 87 -5.08 14.14 -2.83
CA GLY A 87 -3.94 13.75 -3.68
C GLY A 87 -2.58 13.74 -2.96
N ILE A 88 -2.56 13.86 -1.63
CA ILE A 88 -1.32 13.87 -0.83
C ILE A 88 -0.82 12.44 -0.59
N TRP A 89 -1.73 11.46 -0.65
CA TRP A 89 -1.43 10.07 -0.33
C TRP A 89 -1.59 9.13 -1.54
N SER A 90 -0.47 8.70 -2.11
CA SER A 90 -0.43 7.76 -3.26
C SER A 90 -0.13 6.30 -2.85
N GLY A 91 -0.35 5.98 -1.57
CA GLY A 91 -0.19 4.64 -1.02
C GLY A 91 1.07 4.41 -0.20
N PRO A 92 1.16 3.24 0.46
CA PRO A 92 2.20 2.97 1.45
C PRO A 92 3.55 2.58 0.84
N LYS A 93 3.72 2.55 -0.48
CA LYS A 93 4.98 2.16 -1.15
C LYS A 93 6.18 2.97 -0.64
N THR A 94 6.01 4.26 -0.40
CA THR A 94 7.05 5.14 0.17
C THR A 94 7.40 4.76 1.61
N ILE A 95 6.38 4.51 2.44
CA ILE A 95 6.57 4.09 3.83
C ILE A 95 7.20 2.70 3.89
N ARG A 96 6.76 1.77 3.05
CA ARG A 96 7.30 0.43 2.90
C ARG A 96 8.79 0.48 2.56
N ASN A 97 9.18 1.23 1.54
CA ASN A 97 10.60 1.39 1.17
C ASN A 97 11.44 1.97 2.32
N LEU A 98 10.89 2.90 3.10
CA LEU A 98 11.56 3.49 4.25
C LEU A 98 11.71 2.48 5.41
N LEU A 99 10.64 1.75 5.74
CA LEU A 99 10.63 0.79 6.85
C LEU A 99 11.44 -0.48 6.55
N HIS A 100 11.50 -0.87 5.27
CA HIS A 100 12.27 -2.02 4.80
C HIS A 100 13.71 -1.67 4.41
N LEU A 101 14.16 -0.42 4.59
CA LEU A 101 15.52 0.01 4.29
C LEU A 101 16.58 -0.81 5.05
N HIS A 102 16.25 -1.32 6.25
CA HIS A 102 17.15 -2.13 7.08
C HIS A 102 16.73 -3.61 7.20
N ARG A 103 15.57 -4.00 6.66
CA ARG A 103 15.07 -5.39 6.67
C ARG A 103 14.33 -5.66 5.35
N PRO A 104 14.89 -6.46 4.43
CA PRO A 104 14.28 -6.69 3.12
C PRO A 104 12.85 -7.23 3.27
N SER A 105 11.94 -6.75 2.43
CA SER A 105 10.56 -7.27 2.40
C SER A 105 10.58 -8.70 1.87
N TYR A 106 9.65 -9.55 2.31
CA TYR A 106 9.57 -10.95 1.91
C TYR A 106 9.53 -11.13 0.37
N SER A 107 9.04 -10.15 -0.38
CA SER A 107 9.04 -10.13 -1.85
C SER A 107 10.42 -9.96 -2.49
N ASP A 108 11.39 -9.36 -1.80
CA ASP A 108 12.74 -9.10 -2.32
C ASP A 108 13.68 -10.30 -2.13
N ALA A 109 13.34 -11.24 -1.25
CA ALA A 109 14.14 -12.44 -0.97
C ALA A 109 14.01 -13.55 -2.04
N GLU A 110 13.10 -13.38 -3.01
CA GLU A 110 12.76 -14.40 -4.01
C GLU A 110 12.90 -13.89 -5.46
N LYS A 111 13.67 -12.81 -5.65
CA LYS A 111 14.26 -12.44 -6.95
C LYS A 111 15.65 -13.05 -7.07
#